data_AF-Q9GFS3-F1
#
_entry.id   AF-Q9GFS3-F1
#
_cell.length_a   1.000
_cell.length_b   1.000
_cell.length_c   1.000
_cell.angle_alpha   90.00
_cell.angle_beta   90.00
_cell.angle_gamma   90.00
#
_symmetry.space_group_name_H-M   'P 1'
#
loop_
_entity.id
_entity.type
_entity.pdbx_description
1 polymer ?
#
loop_
_entity_poly.entity_id
_entity_poly.type
_entity_poly.pdbx_seq_one_letter_code
_entity_poly.pdbx_strand_id
1 'polypeptide(L)'
;WFQNVESMLNHHLAGLLGLGSLAWAGHQIHVSLPVNKLLDAGVDPKEIPLPHDLILNRAIMADLYPSFAKGIAPFFTLNWSEYSDFLTFKGGLNPVTGGLWLSDTAHHHVAIAVLFLVAGHMYRTNWGIGHSIKEILEAHKGPFTGEGHVGLYEILTTSWHAQLAINLALFGSLSIIVSHHMYAMPPYPYLATDYGTQLSLFTHHMWIGGFCIVGAGAHAAIFMVRDYDPTNNYNNLLDRVIRHRDAIISHLNWVCIFLGFHSFGLYIHNDTMSALGRPQDMFSDTAIQLQPVFAQWIQNTHFLAPQLTAPNALAATSLTWGGDLVAVGGKVAMMPISLGTSDFMVHHVHAFTIHVTVLILLKGVLFARSSRLIPDKANLGFRFPCDGPGRGGTCQVSAWDHVFLGLFWMYNSISVVIFHFSWKMQSDVWGTVTSNNLVSHITGGNFAQSANTINGWLRDFLWAQSSQVIQSYGSALSAYGLIFLGAHFVWAFSLMFL
;
A
#
# COMPACT_ATOMS: atom_id res chain seq x y z
N TRP A 1 6.25 0.35 33.85
CA TRP A 1 5.70 1.39 32.94
C TRP A 1 5.64 0.89 31.51
N PHE A 2 6.76 0.55 30.85
CA PHE A 2 6.78 0.10 29.45
C PHE A 2 5.83 -1.09 29.13
N GLN A 3 5.66 -2.03 30.05
CA GLN A 3 4.78 -3.19 29.89
C GLN A 3 3.29 -2.90 30.17
N ASN A 4 2.92 -1.65 30.46
CA ASN A 4 1.51 -1.27 30.65
C ASN A 4 0.84 -1.07 29.28
N VAL A 5 0.61 -2.18 28.59
CA VAL A 5 0.15 -2.23 27.20
C VAL A 5 -1.30 -1.76 27.05
N GLU A 6 -2.18 -2.07 28.00
CA GLU A 6 -3.56 -1.57 27.99
C GLU A 6 -3.60 -0.04 28.04
N SER A 7 -2.82 0.58 28.94
CA SER A 7 -2.72 2.04 29.01
C SER A 7 -2.11 2.59 27.72
N MET A 8 -1.04 1.99 27.21
CA MET A 8 -0.41 2.44 25.97
C MET A 8 -1.38 2.42 24.78
N LEU A 9 -2.13 1.34 24.59
CA LEU A 9 -3.12 1.23 23.51
C LEU A 9 -4.26 2.23 23.68
N ASN A 10 -4.82 2.37 24.88
CA ASN A 10 -5.87 3.37 25.13
C ASN A 10 -5.39 4.79 24.79
N HIS A 11 -4.18 5.17 25.21
CA HIS A 11 -3.63 6.51 24.94
C HIS A 11 -3.25 6.70 23.46
N HIS A 12 -2.74 5.67 22.78
CA HIS A 12 -2.43 5.78 21.35
C HIS A 12 -3.70 5.82 20.50
N LEU A 13 -4.71 5.00 20.80
CA LEU A 13 -5.97 4.98 20.07
C LEU A 13 -6.75 6.28 20.33
N ALA A 14 -7.13 6.57 21.58
CA ALA A 14 -7.95 7.75 21.86
C ALA A 14 -7.14 9.06 21.80
N GLY A 15 -5.95 9.08 22.39
CA GLY A 15 -5.12 10.27 22.46
C GLY A 15 -4.46 10.59 21.12
N LEU A 16 -3.49 9.77 20.69
CA LEU A 16 -2.69 10.09 19.51
C LEU A 16 -3.52 10.08 18.22
N LEU A 17 -4.29 9.01 17.96
CA LEU A 17 -5.08 8.88 16.73
C LEU A 17 -6.40 9.65 16.82
N GLY A 18 -7.16 9.47 17.90
CA GLY A 18 -8.46 10.11 18.11
C GLY A 18 -8.37 11.63 18.19
N LEU A 19 -7.63 12.19 19.15
CA LEU A 19 -7.48 13.64 19.28
C LEU A 19 -6.68 14.24 18.12
N GLY A 20 -5.72 13.51 17.55
CA GLY A 20 -5.00 13.93 16.34
C GLY A 20 -5.95 14.15 15.16
N SER A 21 -6.82 13.18 14.88
CA SER A 21 -7.83 13.30 13.82
C SER A 21 -8.88 14.37 14.14
N LEU A 22 -9.28 14.52 15.40
CA LEU A 22 -10.24 15.56 15.82
C LEU A 22 -9.66 16.96 15.63
N ALA A 23 -8.42 17.17 16.06
CA ALA A 23 -7.71 18.45 15.89
C ALA A 23 -7.52 18.77 14.41
N TRP A 24 -7.17 17.77 13.60
CA TRP A 24 -7.04 17.95 12.16
C TRP A 24 -8.38 18.27 11.48
N ALA A 25 -9.47 17.61 11.87
CA ALA A 25 -10.81 17.98 11.41
C ALA A 25 -11.17 19.43 11.78
N GLY A 26 -10.88 19.86 13.01
CA GLY A 26 -11.08 21.25 13.44
C GLY A 26 -10.28 22.23 12.58
N HIS A 27 -9.01 21.93 12.30
CA HIS A 27 -8.20 22.72 11.38
C HIS A 27 -8.79 22.75 9.96
N GLN A 28 -9.22 21.59 9.43
CA GLN A 28 -9.83 21.52 8.12
C GLN A 28 -11.10 22.37 8.04
N ILE A 29 -12.01 22.24 9.00
CA ILE A 29 -13.30 22.94 9.02
C ILE A 29 -13.11 24.45 9.14
N HIS A 30 -12.23 24.91 10.03
CA HIS A 30 -12.13 26.33 10.37
C HIS A 30 -11.09 27.11 9.57
N VAL A 31 -10.16 26.43 8.89
CA VAL A 31 -9.08 27.08 8.13
C VAL A 31 -9.01 26.56 6.69
N SER A 32 -8.82 25.26 6.50
CA SER A 32 -8.56 24.72 5.16
C SER A 32 -9.76 24.88 4.22
N LEU A 33 -10.97 24.53 4.68
CA LEU A 33 -12.20 24.60 3.91
C LEU A 33 -12.54 26.02 3.40
N PRO A 34 -12.60 27.06 4.26
CA PRO A 34 -12.91 28.41 3.78
C PRO A 34 -11.84 28.96 2.83
N VAL A 35 -10.55 28.74 3.11
CA VAL A 35 -9.45 29.19 2.24
C VAL A 35 -9.52 28.51 0.88
N ASN A 36 -9.66 27.18 0.83
CA ASN A 36 -9.74 26.45 -0.43
C ASN A 36 -11.01 26.78 -1.22
N LYS A 37 -12.14 27.04 -0.55
CA LYS A 37 -13.36 27.48 -1.23
C LYS A 37 -13.17 28.81 -1.97
N LEU A 38 -12.40 29.74 -1.40
CA LEU A 38 -12.05 31.00 -2.05
C LEU A 38 -11.01 30.83 -3.17
N LEU A 39 -9.99 29.99 -2.94
CA LEU A 39 -8.99 29.65 -3.98
C LEU A 39 -9.64 28.99 -5.20
N ASP A 40 -10.53 28.03 -4.98
CA ASP A 40 -11.27 27.32 -6.03
C ASP A 40 -12.25 28.25 -6.76
N ALA A 41 -12.67 29.35 -6.13
CA ALA A 41 -13.46 30.42 -6.74
C ALA A 41 -12.62 31.46 -7.51
N GLY A 42 -11.29 31.30 -7.55
CA GLY A 42 -10.38 32.19 -8.28
C GLY A 42 -10.01 33.48 -7.53
N VAL A 43 -10.22 33.53 -6.21
CA VAL A 43 -9.81 34.67 -5.39
C VAL A 43 -8.28 34.66 -5.26
N ASP A 44 -7.64 35.80 -5.52
CA ASP A 44 -6.19 35.93 -5.38
C ASP A 44 -5.78 35.66 -3.92
N PRO A 45 -4.72 34.88 -3.66
CA PRO A 45 -4.28 34.57 -2.30
C PRO A 45 -4.04 35.80 -1.40
N LYS A 46 -3.75 36.97 -1.96
CA LYS A 46 -3.55 38.22 -1.21
C LYS A 46 -4.86 38.84 -0.71
N GLU A 47 -5.97 38.51 -1.36
CA GLU A 47 -7.32 39.00 -1.02
C GLU A 47 -8.06 38.03 -0.08
N ILE A 48 -7.52 36.83 0.12
CA ILE A 48 -8.11 35.85 1.03
C ILE A 48 -7.89 36.30 2.48
N PRO A 49 -8.95 36.38 3.31
CA PRO A 49 -8.80 36.69 4.73
C PRO A 49 -7.81 35.75 5.41
N LEU A 50 -6.99 36.28 6.31
CA LEU A 50 -6.05 35.43 7.02
C LEU A 50 -6.80 34.43 7.90
N PRO A 51 -6.23 33.23 8.17
CA PRO A 51 -6.92 32.19 8.94
C PRO A 51 -7.47 32.63 10.30
N HIS A 52 -6.84 33.59 10.97
CA HIS A 52 -7.35 34.10 12.25
C HIS A 52 -8.59 34.98 12.08
N ASP A 53 -8.75 35.69 10.95
CA ASP A 53 -9.93 36.49 10.66
C ASP A 53 -11.16 35.59 10.42
N LEU A 54 -10.94 34.43 9.79
CA LEU A 54 -11.98 33.40 9.59
C LEU A 54 -12.48 32.80 10.91
N ILE A 55 -11.64 32.76 11.94
CA ILE A 55 -12.00 32.26 13.27
C ILE A 55 -12.73 33.36 14.07
N LEU A 56 -12.22 34.59 14.04
CA LEU A 56 -12.73 35.70 14.84
C LEU A 56 -14.04 36.27 14.28
N ASN A 57 -14.20 36.29 12.96
CA ASN A 57 -15.37 36.84 12.30
C ASN A 57 -16.29 35.74 11.75
N ARG A 58 -17.27 35.36 12.58
CA ARG A 58 -18.30 34.38 12.22
C ARG A 58 -19.11 34.75 10.97
N ALA A 59 -19.24 36.03 10.64
CA ALA A 59 -20.01 36.45 9.47
C ALA A 59 -19.37 35.93 8.17
N ILE A 60 -18.03 35.99 8.07
CA ILE A 60 -17.30 35.50 6.89
C ILE A 60 -17.54 33.99 6.70
N MET A 61 -17.50 33.23 7.80
CA MET A 61 -17.79 31.79 7.75
C MET A 61 -19.25 31.50 7.39
N ALA A 62 -20.20 32.29 7.90
CA ALA A 62 -21.62 32.14 7.58
C ALA A 62 -21.93 32.47 6.11
N ASP A 63 -21.21 33.40 5.49
CA ASP A 63 -21.34 33.72 4.07
C ASP A 63 -20.86 32.56 3.19
N LEU A 64 -19.78 31.87 3.60
CA LEU A 64 -19.26 30.70 2.90
C LEU A 64 -20.08 29.43 3.18
N TYR A 65 -20.50 29.23 4.43
CA TYR A 65 -21.17 28.04 4.94
C TYR A 65 -22.34 28.49 5.84
N PRO A 66 -23.56 28.64 5.29
CA PRO A 66 -24.71 29.21 6.00
C PRO A 66 -25.04 28.53 7.34
N SER A 67 -24.71 27.26 7.52
CA SER A 67 -24.93 26.55 8.78
C SER A 67 -24.15 27.15 9.96
N PHE A 68 -23.04 27.85 9.71
CA PHE A 68 -22.28 28.54 10.77
C PHE A 68 -23.12 29.60 11.48
N ALA A 69 -24.17 30.16 10.87
CA ALA A 69 -25.12 31.07 11.53
C ALA A 69 -25.96 30.38 12.63
N LYS A 70 -26.14 29.06 12.56
CA LYS A 70 -26.83 28.24 13.59
C LYS A 70 -25.94 27.92 14.80
N GLY A 71 -24.62 27.94 14.60
CA GLY A 71 -23.63 27.76 15.67
C GLY A 71 -23.56 26.31 16.15
N ILE A 72 -23.25 26.11 17.43
CA ILE A 72 -23.00 24.78 18.00
C ILE A 72 -24.27 24.10 18.56
N ALA A 73 -25.43 24.77 18.54
CA ALA A 73 -26.66 24.20 19.08
C ALA A 73 -27.11 22.89 18.36
N PRO A 74 -27.03 22.78 17.02
CA PRO A 74 -27.35 21.52 16.33
C PRO A 74 -26.46 20.34 16.77
N PHE A 75 -25.19 20.58 17.12
CA PHE A 75 -24.29 19.54 17.62
C PHE A 75 -24.79 18.93 18.94
N PHE A 76 -25.10 19.75 19.94
CA PHE A 76 -25.55 19.29 21.27
C PHE A 76 -26.98 18.74 21.29
N THR A 77 -27.79 19.08 20.29
CA THR A 77 -29.15 18.56 20.12
C THR A 77 -29.24 17.35 19.19
N LEU A 78 -28.09 16.90 18.66
CA LEU A 78 -27.99 15.80 17.70
C LEU A 78 -28.72 16.03 16.37
N ASN A 79 -29.05 17.28 16.04
CA ASN A 79 -29.63 17.67 14.75
C ASN A 79 -28.52 17.90 13.71
N TRP A 80 -27.74 16.86 13.41
CA TRP A 80 -26.48 16.98 12.66
C TRP A 80 -26.64 17.24 11.16
N SER A 81 -27.84 17.02 10.58
CA SER A 81 -28.09 17.29 9.16
C SER A 81 -27.87 18.76 8.80
N GLU A 82 -27.88 19.66 9.79
CA GLU A 82 -27.62 21.08 9.61
C GLU A 82 -26.20 21.41 9.15
N TYR A 83 -25.23 20.50 9.34
CA TYR A 83 -23.81 20.72 8.99
C TYR A 83 -23.42 20.18 7.61
N SER A 84 -24.40 19.89 6.74
CA SER A 84 -24.18 19.25 5.43
C SER A 84 -23.47 20.15 4.39
N ASP A 85 -23.24 21.42 4.69
CA ASP A 85 -22.55 22.36 3.80
C ASP A 85 -21.01 22.28 3.91
N PHE A 86 -20.47 21.84 5.04
CA PHE A 86 -19.03 21.64 5.25
C PHE A 86 -18.63 20.21 5.67
N LEU A 87 -19.57 19.38 6.15
CA LEU A 87 -19.38 17.93 6.34
C LEU A 87 -20.19 17.18 5.29
N THR A 88 -19.57 16.92 4.14
CA THR A 88 -20.26 16.32 3.00
C THR A 88 -19.97 14.82 2.88
N PHE A 89 -20.68 14.17 1.97
CA PHE A 89 -20.42 12.80 1.55
C PHE A 89 -20.60 12.68 0.02
N LYS A 90 -19.94 13.58 -0.72
CA LYS A 90 -20.10 13.68 -2.18
C LYS A 90 -19.50 12.45 -2.87
N GLY A 91 -18.31 12.05 -2.44
CA GLY A 91 -17.52 11.04 -3.13
C GLY A 91 -16.89 11.57 -4.42
N GLY A 92 -15.89 10.86 -4.93
CA GLY A 92 -15.16 11.26 -6.14
C GLY A 92 -14.21 12.45 -5.95
N LEU A 93 -13.99 13.20 -7.02
CA LEU A 93 -13.01 14.29 -7.08
C LEU A 93 -13.70 15.65 -7.31
N ASN A 94 -13.11 16.70 -6.75
CA ASN A 94 -13.44 18.08 -7.07
C ASN A 94 -13.00 18.39 -8.52
N PRO A 95 -13.92 18.71 -9.44
CA PRO A 95 -13.59 18.94 -10.85
C PRO A 95 -12.67 20.15 -11.10
N VAL A 96 -12.59 21.10 -10.16
CA VAL A 96 -11.72 22.28 -10.28
C VAL A 96 -10.27 21.90 -10.02
N THR A 97 -10.03 21.09 -8.99
CA THR A 97 -8.68 20.80 -8.49
C THR A 97 -8.17 19.42 -8.86
N GLY A 98 -9.05 18.49 -9.22
CA GLY A 98 -8.73 17.08 -9.45
C GLY A 98 -8.36 16.30 -8.19
N GLY A 99 -8.49 16.90 -7.00
CA GLY A 99 -8.29 16.25 -5.71
C GLY A 99 -9.60 15.83 -5.05
N LEU A 100 -9.54 15.12 -3.93
CA LEU A 100 -10.71 14.79 -3.11
C LEU A 100 -11.42 16.07 -2.61
N TRP A 101 -12.72 15.97 -2.40
CA TRP A 101 -13.49 17.03 -1.74
C TRP A 101 -12.98 17.23 -0.31
N LEU A 102 -12.44 18.40 0.00
CA LEU A 102 -11.92 18.67 1.34
C LEU A 102 -12.99 18.56 2.43
N SER A 103 -14.25 18.85 2.11
CA SER A 103 -15.39 18.68 3.02
C SER A 103 -15.69 17.21 3.32
N ASP A 104 -15.45 16.31 2.36
CA ASP A 104 -15.50 14.86 2.60
C ASP A 104 -14.31 14.43 3.48
N THR A 105 -13.11 15.00 3.28
CA THR A 105 -11.96 14.68 4.14
C THR A 105 -12.16 15.17 5.57
N ALA A 106 -12.78 16.33 5.77
CA ALA A 106 -13.14 16.84 7.09
C ALA A 106 -14.12 15.90 7.79
N HIS A 107 -15.16 15.48 7.08
CA HIS A 107 -16.13 14.50 7.59
C HIS A 107 -15.47 13.14 7.89
N HIS A 108 -14.58 12.67 7.02
CA HIS A 108 -13.77 11.48 7.27
C HIS A 108 -12.98 11.61 8.58
N HIS A 109 -12.27 12.71 8.79
CA HIS A 109 -11.49 12.90 10.01
C HIS A 109 -12.33 13.04 11.28
N VAL A 110 -13.55 13.61 11.20
CA VAL A 110 -14.51 13.58 12.31
C VAL A 110 -14.92 12.14 12.63
N ALA A 111 -15.27 11.35 11.63
CA ALA A 111 -15.67 9.95 11.82
C ALA A 111 -14.51 9.09 12.38
N ILE A 112 -13.30 9.26 11.86
CA ILE A 112 -12.08 8.60 12.35
C ILE A 112 -11.78 9.01 13.80
N ALA A 113 -11.94 10.28 14.14
CA ALA A 113 -11.76 10.76 15.51
C ALA A 113 -12.71 10.05 16.48
N VAL A 114 -14.00 10.01 16.16
CA VAL A 114 -15.00 9.32 17.00
C VAL A 114 -14.67 7.83 17.12
N LEU A 115 -14.35 7.16 16.02
CA LEU A 115 -14.00 5.74 16.01
C LEU A 115 -12.82 5.45 16.95
N PHE A 116 -11.72 6.20 16.84
CA PHE A 116 -10.52 5.98 17.64
C PHE A 116 -10.65 6.44 19.08
N LEU A 117 -11.40 7.51 19.34
CA LEU A 117 -11.75 7.93 20.71
C LEU A 117 -12.53 6.83 21.42
N VAL A 118 -13.54 6.24 20.77
CA VAL A 118 -14.31 5.12 21.34
C VAL A 118 -13.43 3.87 21.50
N ALA A 119 -12.65 3.51 20.47
CA ALA A 119 -11.76 2.34 20.51
C ALA A 119 -10.74 2.40 21.65
N GLY A 120 -10.22 3.59 21.98
CA GLY A 120 -9.27 3.78 23.08
C GLY A 120 -9.87 3.67 24.49
N HIS A 121 -11.15 3.30 24.62
CA HIS A 121 -11.78 2.98 25.92
C HIS A 121 -12.08 1.48 26.08
N MET A 122 -11.57 0.63 25.18
CA MET A 122 -11.80 -0.81 25.22
C MET A 122 -11.04 -1.50 26.36
N TYR A 123 -9.81 -1.08 26.67
CA TYR A 123 -8.92 -1.85 27.55
C TYR A 123 -9.00 -1.42 29.01
N ARG A 124 -8.99 -2.41 29.91
CA ARG A 124 -9.12 -2.22 31.37
C ARG A 124 -7.92 -1.47 31.92
N THR A 125 -8.20 -0.46 32.75
CA THR A 125 -7.17 0.30 33.48
C THR A 125 -7.52 0.34 34.98
N ASN A 126 -7.17 1.42 35.70
CA ASN A 126 -7.26 1.50 37.16
C ASN A 126 -8.71 1.48 37.69
N TRP A 127 -9.71 1.74 36.84
CA TRP A 127 -11.12 1.85 37.24
C TRP A 127 -11.94 0.57 37.05
N GLY A 128 -11.28 -0.57 36.78
CA GLY A 128 -11.93 -1.89 36.74
C GLY A 128 -12.83 -2.18 35.53
N ILE A 129 -13.19 -1.16 34.73
CA ILE A 129 -14.00 -1.28 33.51
C ILE A 129 -13.11 -1.49 32.29
N GLY A 130 -13.49 -2.40 31.39
CA GLY A 130 -12.80 -2.71 30.15
C GLY A 130 -12.26 -4.14 30.10
N HIS A 131 -11.54 -4.48 29.01
CA HIS A 131 -10.98 -5.80 28.78
C HIS A 131 -9.47 -5.88 29.09
N SER A 132 -9.01 -6.99 29.67
CA SER A 132 -7.58 -7.31 29.67
C SER A 132 -7.21 -8.02 28.37
N ILE A 133 -6.08 -7.63 27.75
CA ILE A 133 -5.61 -8.26 26.50
C ILE A 133 -5.29 -9.73 26.74
N LYS A 134 -4.68 -10.06 27.88
CA LYS A 134 -4.36 -11.43 28.25
C LYS A 134 -5.62 -12.29 28.35
N GLU A 135 -6.65 -11.82 29.06
CA GLU A 135 -7.94 -12.52 29.17
C GLU A 135 -8.58 -12.74 27.80
N ILE A 136 -8.55 -11.73 26.92
CA ILE A 136 -9.05 -11.87 25.54
C ILE A 136 -8.28 -12.98 24.81
N LEU A 137 -6.95 -12.93 24.80
CA LEU A 137 -6.13 -13.91 24.06
C LEU A 137 -6.38 -15.33 24.56
N GLU A 138 -6.35 -15.55 25.87
CA GLU A 138 -6.52 -16.87 26.48
C GLU A 138 -7.94 -17.44 26.29
N ALA A 139 -8.95 -16.58 26.15
CA ALA A 139 -10.31 -17.01 25.83
C ALA A 139 -10.46 -17.54 24.39
N HIS A 140 -9.59 -17.12 23.46
CA HIS A 140 -9.65 -17.52 22.05
C HIS A 140 -8.87 -18.82 21.80
N LYS A 141 -9.51 -19.95 22.07
CA LYS A 141 -9.01 -21.31 21.80
C LYS A 141 -10.02 -22.09 20.97
N GLY A 142 -9.52 -22.98 20.10
CA GLY A 142 -10.35 -23.79 19.22
C GLY A 142 -9.87 -25.23 19.12
N PRO A 143 -10.69 -26.14 18.60
CA PRO A 143 -10.40 -27.58 18.60
C PRO A 143 -9.14 -27.95 17.80
N PHE A 144 -8.74 -27.13 16.81
CA PHE A 144 -7.58 -27.39 15.95
C PHE A 144 -6.28 -26.72 16.44
N THR A 145 -6.39 -25.72 17.31
CA THR A 145 -5.32 -24.77 17.64
C THR A 145 -4.66 -25.01 19.00
N GLY A 146 -5.03 -26.09 19.71
CA GLY A 146 -4.44 -26.45 20.99
C GLY A 146 -4.69 -25.37 22.04
N GLU A 147 -3.62 -24.86 22.66
CA GLU A 147 -3.71 -23.79 23.66
C GLU A 147 -4.00 -22.40 23.07
N GLY A 148 -4.23 -22.28 21.76
CA GLY A 148 -4.60 -21.03 21.10
C GLY A 148 -3.53 -19.95 21.31
N HIS A 149 -3.94 -18.78 21.82
CA HIS A 149 -3.09 -17.59 21.94
C HIS A 149 -2.34 -17.48 23.28
N VAL A 150 -2.35 -18.51 24.13
CA VAL A 150 -1.59 -18.53 25.39
C VAL A 150 -0.10 -18.24 25.10
N GLY A 151 0.53 -17.39 25.91
CA GLY A 151 1.94 -17.01 25.77
C GLY A 151 2.19 -15.81 24.83
N LEU A 152 1.23 -15.40 24.01
CA LEU A 152 1.41 -14.25 23.11
C LEU A 152 1.48 -12.92 23.86
N TYR A 153 0.71 -12.76 24.93
CA TYR A 153 0.77 -11.56 25.77
C TYR A 153 2.17 -11.40 26.38
N GLU A 154 2.72 -12.49 26.91
CA GLU A 154 4.06 -12.54 27.48
C GLU A 154 5.12 -12.24 26.41
N ILE A 155 5.02 -12.83 25.21
CA ILE A 155 5.96 -12.55 24.11
C ILE A 155 5.98 -11.05 23.79
N LEU A 156 4.81 -10.42 23.60
CA LEU A 156 4.73 -9.03 23.16
C LEU A 156 5.09 -8.02 24.26
N THR A 157 4.99 -8.42 25.52
CA THR A 157 5.39 -7.58 26.67
C THR A 157 6.86 -7.76 27.06
N THR A 158 7.53 -8.83 26.62
CA THR A 158 8.93 -9.12 26.98
C THR A 158 9.91 -8.94 25.83
N SER A 159 9.52 -9.26 24.59
CA SER A 159 10.39 -9.12 23.41
C SER A 159 10.06 -7.88 22.58
N TRP A 160 11.00 -6.93 22.57
CA TRP A 160 10.96 -5.78 21.66
C TRP A 160 11.07 -6.20 20.20
N HIS A 161 11.79 -7.29 19.90
CA HIS A 161 11.90 -7.79 18.53
C HIS A 161 10.59 -8.38 18.02
N ALA A 162 9.81 -9.04 18.86
CA ALA A 162 8.47 -9.49 18.51
C ALA A 162 7.55 -8.30 18.17
N GLN A 163 7.54 -7.28 19.03
CA GLN A 163 6.74 -6.07 18.79
C GLN A 163 7.19 -5.33 17.52
N LEU A 164 8.50 -5.15 17.33
CA LEU A 164 9.05 -4.48 16.16
C LEU A 164 8.75 -5.24 14.86
N ALA A 165 8.79 -6.57 14.89
CA ALA A 165 8.44 -7.39 13.73
C ALA A 165 6.99 -7.17 13.28
N ILE A 166 6.04 -7.20 14.23
CA ILE A 166 4.62 -6.95 13.93
C ILE A 166 4.41 -5.51 13.43
N ASN A 167 5.01 -4.53 14.13
CA ASN A 167 4.87 -3.13 13.76
C ASN A 167 5.41 -2.86 12.35
N LEU A 168 6.58 -3.41 11.99
CA LEU A 168 7.15 -3.26 10.64
C LEU A 168 6.32 -3.98 9.57
N ALA A 169 5.74 -5.14 9.87
CA ALA A 169 4.87 -5.85 8.93
C ALA A 169 3.63 -5.02 8.59
N LEU A 170 2.96 -4.48 9.62
CA LEU A 170 1.77 -3.66 9.46
C LEU A 170 2.09 -2.29 8.85
N PHE A 171 3.16 -1.64 9.30
CA PHE A 171 3.57 -0.33 8.79
C PHE A 171 4.01 -0.41 7.32
N GLY A 172 4.80 -1.42 6.96
CA GLY A 172 5.21 -1.61 5.57
C GLY A 172 4.03 -1.90 4.64
N SER A 173 3.10 -2.74 5.09
CA SER A 173 1.85 -3.00 4.37
C SER A 173 0.99 -1.75 4.24
N LEU A 174 0.87 -0.94 5.30
CA LEU A 174 0.15 0.32 5.28
C LEU A 174 0.79 1.32 4.30
N SER A 175 2.11 1.42 4.25
CA SER A 175 2.81 2.28 3.28
C SER A 175 2.46 1.89 1.84
N ILE A 176 2.40 0.60 1.51
CA ILE A 176 1.94 0.10 0.20
C ILE A 176 0.46 0.44 -0.03
N ILE A 177 -0.41 0.28 0.96
CA ILE A 177 -1.83 0.66 0.83
C ILE A 177 -1.97 2.16 0.57
N VAL A 178 -1.19 3.00 1.25
CA VAL A 178 -1.15 4.45 1.05
C VAL A 178 -0.76 4.79 -0.39
N SER A 179 0.23 4.12 -0.97
CA SER A 179 0.60 4.35 -2.38
C SER A 179 -0.58 4.07 -3.31
N HIS A 180 -1.26 2.93 -3.13
CA HIS A 180 -2.42 2.54 -3.95
C HIS A 180 -3.63 3.46 -3.77
N HIS A 181 -3.89 3.91 -2.54
CA HIS A 181 -4.99 4.84 -2.27
C HIS A 181 -4.70 6.23 -2.84
N MET A 182 -3.50 6.77 -2.65
CA MET A 182 -3.18 8.15 -3.03
C MET A 182 -3.21 8.39 -4.55
N TYR A 183 -2.83 7.41 -5.37
CA TYR A 183 -2.87 7.62 -6.82
C TYR A 183 -4.30 7.55 -7.37
N ALA A 184 -5.12 6.63 -6.86
CA ALA A 184 -6.49 6.41 -7.34
C ALA A 184 -7.51 7.36 -6.69
N MET A 185 -7.18 7.93 -5.53
CA MET A 185 -7.97 8.93 -4.82
C MET A 185 -7.08 10.12 -4.42
N PRO A 186 -6.59 10.94 -5.39
CA PRO A 186 -5.66 12.03 -5.12
C PRO A 186 -6.16 12.96 -4.01
N PRO A 187 -5.55 12.98 -2.81
CA PRO A 187 -6.14 13.67 -1.67
C PRO A 187 -5.86 15.18 -1.66
N TYR A 188 -4.97 15.66 -2.53
CA TYR A 188 -4.52 17.05 -2.54
C TYR A 188 -4.94 17.78 -3.83
N PRO A 189 -5.29 19.08 -3.74
CA PRO A 189 -5.57 19.91 -4.92
C PRO A 189 -4.42 19.90 -5.93
N TYR A 190 -4.74 19.77 -7.21
CA TYR A 190 -3.82 19.80 -8.36
C TYR A 190 -2.76 18.68 -8.41
N LEU A 191 -2.74 17.78 -7.43
CA LEU A 191 -1.82 16.64 -7.39
C LEU A 191 -2.05 15.67 -8.55
N ALA A 192 -3.30 15.41 -8.90
CA ALA A 192 -3.67 14.41 -9.91
C ALA A 192 -3.07 14.69 -11.30
N THR A 193 -2.92 15.97 -11.65
CA THR A 193 -2.34 16.42 -12.93
C THR A 193 -0.83 16.65 -12.88
N ASP A 194 -0.23 16.56 -11.69
CA ASP A 194 1.21 16.51 -11.50
C ASP A 194 1.68 15.05 -11.51
N TYR A 195 1.81 14.51 -12.73
CA TYR A 195 2.19 13.12 -12.95
C TYR A 195 3.55 12.76 -12.34
N GLY A 196 4.49 13.71 -12.27
CA GLY A 196 5.80 13.50 -11.68
C GLY A 196 5.70 13.25 -10.18
N THR A 197 4.90 14.06 -9.49
CA THR A 197 4.66 13.89 -8.05
C THR A 197 3.88 12.61 -7.77
N GLN A 198 2.85 12.28 -8.56
CA GLN A 198 2.10 11.02 -8.43
C GLN A 198 3.01 9.79 -8.57
N LEU A 199 3.81 9.74 -9.64
CA LEU A 199 4.77 8.65 -9.87
C LEU A 199 5.79 8.52 -8.74
N SER A 200 6.30 9.66 -8.26
CA SER A 200 7.28 9.70 -7.19
C SER A 200 6.71 9.23 -5.86
N LEU A 201 5.53 9.71 -5.46
CA LEU A 201 4.87 9.32 -4.21
C LEU A 201 4.50 7.84 -4.20
N PHE A 202 3.96 7.32 -5.32
CA PHE A 202 3.65 5.90 -5.45
C PHE A 202 4.91 5.05 -5.28
N THR A 203 5.95 5.33 -6.07
CA THR A 203 7.22 4.60 -6.06
C THR A 203 7.90 4.67 -4.69
N HIS A 204 7.91 5.85 -4.06
CA HIS A 204 8.51 6.07 -2.75
C HIS A 204 7.87 5.21 -1.66
N HIS A 205 6.54 5.25 -1.53
CA HIS A 205 5.82 4.51 -0.50
C HIS A 205 5.86 2.99 -0.73
N MET A 206 5.90 2.54 -2.00
CA MET A 206 6.13 1.14 -2.35
C MET A 206 7.48 0.64 -1.85
N TRP A 207 8.56 1.39 -2.10
CA TRP A 207 9.91 1.02 -1.62
C TRP A 207 10.00 1.01 -0.09
N ILE A 208 9.52 2.05 0.58
CA ILE A 208 9.46 2.09 2.06
C ILE A 208 8.72 0.86 2.59
N GLY A 209 7.57 0.55 1.99
CA GLY A 209 6.76 -0.58 2.39
C GLY A 209 7.49 -1.92 2.25
N GLY A 210 8.13 -2.15 1.10
CA GLY A 210 8.94 -3.34 0.85
C GLY A 210 10.08 -3.52 1.85
N PHE A 211 10.85 -2.44 2.13
CA PHE A 211 11.93 -2.49 3.12
C PHE A 211 11.43 -2.79 4.54
N CYS A 212 10.33 -2.17 4.97
CA CYS A 212 9.74 -2.46 6.27
C CYS A 212 9.25 -3.91 6.38
N ILE A 213 8.62 -4.46 5.35
CA ILE A 213 8.16 -5.87 5.35
C ILE A 213 9.35 -6.84 5.44
N VAL A 214 10.45 -6.60 4.71
CA VAL A 214 11.66 -7.42 4.84
C VAL A 214 12.27 -7.29 6.25
N GLY A 215 12.28 -6.08 6.81
CA GLY A 215 12.68 -5.83 8.19
C GLY A 215 11.83 -6.58 9.22
N ALA A 216 10.53 -6.75 8.96
CA ALA A 216 9.65 -7.56 9.79
C ALA A 216 10.09 -9.03 9.81
N GLY A 217 10.38 -9.61 8.65
CA GLY A 217 10.94 -10.97 8.56
C GLY A 217 12.27 -11.12 9.29
N ALA A 218 13.13 -10.10 9.22
CA ALA A 218 14.39 -10.06 9.95
C ALA A 218 14.18 -10.08 11.47
N HIS A 219 13.33 -9.19 11.99
CA HIS A 219 13.08 -9.09 13.43
C HIS A 219 12.29 -10.27 13.98
N ALA A 220 11.40 -10.88 13.20
CA ALA A 220 10.76 -12.14 13.57
C ALA A 220 11.79 -13.27 13.73
N ALA A 221 12.77 -13.36 12.84
CA ALA A 221 13.84 -14.34 12.97
C ALA A 221 14.79 -14.04 14.16
N ILE A 222 15.08 -12.76 14.42
CA ILE A 222 15.86 -12.35 15.61
C ILE A 222 15.13 -12.76 16.90
N PHE A 223 13.82 -12.50 16.97
CA PHE A 223 12.96 -12.98 18.07
C PHE A 223 13.07 -14.50 18.23
N MET A 224 12.93 -15.27 17.13
CA MET A 224 13.04 -16.72 17.17
C MET A 224 14.39 -17.22 17.68
N VAL A 225 15.49 -16.53 17.40
CA VAL A 225 16.83 -16.92 17.87
C VAL A 225 17.04 -16.55 19.33
N ARG A 226 16.71 -15.31 19.72
CA ARG A 226 17.12 -14.74 21.01
C ARG A 226 16.09 -14.88 22.12
N ASP A 227 14.83 -14.63 21.80
CA ASP A 227 13.81 -14.35 22.82
C ASP A 227 12.73 -15.45 22.90
N TYR A 228 12.65 -16.33 21.90
CA TYR A 228 11.72 -17.46 21.91
C TYR A 228 12.12 -18.52 22.95
N ASP A 229 11.19 -18.79 23.87
CA ASP A 229 11.25 -19.89 24.84
C ASP A 229 10.18 -20.96 24.52
N PRO A 230 10.56 -22.20 24.18
CA PRO A 230 9.63 -23.27 23.89
C PRO A 230 8.78 -23.69 25.10
N THR A 231 9.26 -23.45 26.33
CA THR A 231 8.55 -23.85 27.56
C THR A 231 7.25 -23.05 27.70
N ASN A 232 7.32 -21.73 27.48
CA ASN A 232 6.18 -20.83 27.59
C ASN A 232 5.21 -20.92 26.41
N ASN A 233 5.64 -21.53 25.30
CA ASN A 233 4.88 -21.63 24.06
C ASN A 233 4.34 -23.04 23.80
N TYR A 234 4.42 -23.95 24.77
CA TYR A 234 4.07 -25.35 24.56
C TYR A 234 2.63 -25.51 24.04
N ASN A 235 2.49 -26.15 22.87
CA ASN A 235 1.21 -26.47 22.22
C ASN A 235 0.28 -25.26 21.93
N ASN A 236 0.79 -24.03 21.96
CA ASN A 236 0.08 -22.86 21.47
C ASN A 236 0.20 -22.74 19.94
N LEU A 237 -0.36 -21.66 19.36
CA LEU A 237 -0.28 -21.41 17.92
C LEU A 237 1.15 -21.37 17.37
N LEU A 238 2.08 -20.72 18.06
CA LEU A 238 3.46 -20.55 17.59
C LEU A 238 4.21 -21.90 17.56
N ASP A 239 4.12 -22.69 18.63
CA ASP A 239 4.70 -24.03 18.67
C ASP A 239 4.10 -24.95 17.59
N ARG A 240 2.78 -24.89 17.41
CA ARG A 240 2.10 -25.68 16.38
C ARG A 240 2.64 -25.35 14.99
N VAL A 241 2.75 -24.07 14.63
CA VAL A 241 3.34 -23.62 13.35
C VAL A 241 4.75 -24.18 13.15
N ILE A 242 5.60 -24.15 14.18
CA ILE A 242 6.95 -24.71 14.11
C ILE A 242 6.94 -26.22 13.84
N ARG A 243 6.01 -26.97 14.47
CA ARG A 243 5.91 -28.43 14.30
C ARG A 243 5.53 -28.89 12.91
N HIS A 244 4.84 -28.08 12.12
CA HIS A 244 4.48 -28.40 10.72
C HIS A 244 5.11 -27.45 9.70
N ARG A 245 6.22 -26.79 10.06
CA ARG A 245 6.95 -25.86 9.18
C ARG A 245 7.37 -26.45 7.83
N ASP A 246 7.70 -27.75 7.79
CA ASP A 246 8.05 -28.43 6.54
C ASP A 246 6.85 -28.49 5.58
N ALA A 247 5.62 -28.70 6.11
CA ALA A 247 4.41 -28.67 5.31
C ALA A 247 4.15 -27.26 4.76
N ILE A 248 4.24 -26.23 5.61
CA ILE A 248 4.05 -24.83 5.19
C ILE A 248 5.02 -24.47 4.06
N ILE A 249 6.33 -24.73 4.24
CA ILE A 249 7.35 -24.35 3.27
C ILE A 249 7.27 -25.18 1.98
N SER A 250 6.95 -26.47 2.05
CA SER A 250 6.79 -27.30 0.84
C SER A 250 5.57 -26.89 0.00
N HIS A 251 4.44 -26.57 0.63
CA HIS A 251 3.26 -26.07 -0.09
C HIS A 251 3.53 -24.70 -0.70
N LEU A 252 4.16 -23.79 0.05
CA LEU A 252 4.51 -22.47 -0.48
C LEU A 252 5.55 -22.55 -1.60
N ASN A 253 6.50 -23.48 -1.52
CA ASN A 253 7.43 -23.76 -2.62
C ASN A 253 6.68 -24.22 -3.88
N TRP A 254 5.74 -25.17 -3.75
CA TRP A 254 4.90 -25.61 -4.86
C TRP A 254 4.09 -24.45 -5.47
N VAL A 255 3.46 -23.62 -4.64
CA VAL A 255 2.72 -22.43 -5.12
C VAL A 255 3.64 -21.49 -5.88
N CYS A 256 4.86 -21.23 -5.41
CA CYS A 256 5.81 -20.37 -6.11
C CYS A 256 6.20 -20.93 -7.49
N ILE A 257 6.43 -22.25 -7.58
CA ILE A 257 6.74 -22.91 -8.85
C ILE A 257 5.54 -22.81 -9.80
N PHE A 258 4.34 -23.12 -9.30
CA PHE A 258 3.09 -23.02 -10.04
C PHE A 258 2.89 -21.60 -10.58
N LEU A 259 2.98 -20.58 -9.72
CA LEU A 259 2.83 -19.18 -10.12
C LEU A 259 3.89 -18.77 -11.13
N GLY A 260 5.15 -19.18 -10.98
CA GLY A 260 6.21 -18.89 -11.94
C GLY A 260 5.90 -19.42 -13.34
N PHE A 261 5.51 -20.70 -13.46
CA PHE A 261 5.15 -21.31 -14.74
C PHE A 261 3.89 -20.69 -15.37
N HIS A 262 2.87 -20.39 -14.56
CA HIS A 262 1.56 -19.91 -15.05
C HIS A 262 1.42 -18.38 -15.04
N SER A 263 2.52 -17.64 -14.83
CA SER A 263 2.58 -16.19 -15.02
C SER A 263 3.70 -15.83 -16.00
N PHE A 264 4.95 -15.92 -15.57
CA PHE A 264 6.12 -15.61 -16.39
C PHE A 264 6.24 -16.55 -17.60
N GLY A 265 5.86 -17.82 -17.47
CA GLY A 265 5.80 -18.74 -18.61
C GLY A 265 4.86 -18.28 -19.72
N LEU A 266 3.78 -17.55 -19.41
CA LEU A 266 2.87 -16.99 -20.40
C LEU A 266 3.54 -15.89 -21.23
N TYR A 267 4.42 -15.10 -20.62
CA TYR A 267 5.21 -14.09 -21.33
C TYR A 267 6.17 -14.74 -22.33
N ILE A 268 6.91 -15.79 -21.92
CA ILE A 268 7.81 -16.53 -22.80
C ILE A 268 7.03 -17.18 -23.95
N HIS A 269 5.86 -17.76 -23.66
CA HIS A 269 4.95 -18.29 -24.68
C HIS A 269 4.58 -17.20 -25.69
N ASN A 270 4.16 -16.03 -25.23
CA ASN A 270 3.78 -14.91 -26.09
C ASN A 270 4.94 -14.38 -26.93
N ASP A 271 6.14 -14.23 -26.36
CA ASP A 271 7.34 -13.86 -27.11
C ASP A 271 7.61 -14.88 -28.22
N THR A 272 7.51 -16.16 -27.92
CA THR A 272 7.75 -17.25 -28.88
C THR A 272 6.70 -17.25 -29.99
N MET A 273 5.40 -17.15 -29.65
CA MET A 273 4.32 -17.13 -30.63
C MET A 273 4.40 -15.90 -31.53
N SER A 274 4.70 -14.73 -30.96
CA SER A 274 4.91 -13.49 -31.71
C SER A 274 6.10 -13.63 -32.69
N ALA A 275 7.24 -14.14 -32.21
CA ALA A 275 8.43 -14.35 -33.04
C ALA A 275 8.21 -15.39 -34.17
N LEU A 276 7.37 -16.39 -33.94
CA LEU A 276 6.96 -17.37 -34.96
C LEU A 276 5.91 -16.83 -35.95
N GLY A 277 5.50 -15.56 -35.83
CA GLY A 277 4.47 -14.97 -36.68
C GLY A 277 3.07 -15.54 -36.44
N ARG A 278 2.79 -15.97 -35.19
CA ARG A 278 1.52 -16.60 -34.78
C ARG A 278 0.77 -15.76 -33.74
N PRO A 279 0.36 -14.51 -34.04
CA PRO A 279 -0.31 -13.65 -33.08
C PRO A 279 -1.67 -14.19 -32.60
N GLN A 280 -2.34 -15.02 -33.40
CA GLN A 280 -3.60 -15.68 -33.03
C GLN A 280 -3.46 -16.72 -31.91
N ASP A 281 -2.23 -17.17 -31.63
CA ASP A 281 -1.93 -18.17 -30.59
C ASP A 281 -1.38 -17.52 -29.30
N MET A 282 -1.36 -16.19 -29.23
CA MET A 282 -0.94 -15.43 -28.06
C MET A 282 -2.05 -15.29 -27.04
N PHE A 283 -1.67 -15.19 -25.77
CA PHE A 283 -2.54 -14.69 -24.72
C PHE A 283 -2.64 -13.16 -24.83
N SER A 284 -3.77 -12.67 -25.33
CA SER A 284 -4.04 -11.24 -25.54
C SER A 284 -5.54 -10.97 -25.60
N ASP A 285 -5.93 -9.69 -25.55
CA ASP A 285 -7.34 -9.31 -25.66
C ASP A 285 -7.96 -9.61 -27.05
N THR A 286 -7.14 -9.81 -28.09
CA THR A 286 -7.58 -10.04 -29.47
C THR A 286 -7.48 -11.50 -29.92
N ALA A 287 -6.87 -12.37 -29.10
CA ALA A 287 -6.68 -13.78 -29.39
C ALA A 287 -7.17 -14.64 -28.22
N ILE A 288 -6.27 -15.33 -27.50
CA ILE A 288 -6.64 -16.15 -26.34
C ILE A 288 -6.76 -15.26 -25.10
N GLN A 289 -7.97 -14.90 -24.72
CA GLN A 289 -8.20 -13.95 -23.64
C GLN A 289 -8.06 -14.58 -22.26
N LEU A 290 -7.37 -13.89 -21.35
CA LEU A 290 -7.34 -14.21 -19.92
C LEU A 290 -7.87 -13.01 -19.13
N GLN A 291 -9.19 -12.83 -19.13
CA GLN A 291 -9.82 -11.67 -18.52
C GLN A 291 -9.82 -11.76 -16.97
N PRO A 292 -9.46 -10.67 -16.25
CA PRO A 292 -9.52 -10.62 -14.80
C PRO A 292 -10.96 -10.37 -14.31
N VAL A 293 -11.87 -11.31 -14.58
CA VAL A 293 -13.32 -11.17 -14.37
C VAL A 293 -13.71 -10.83 -12.93
N PHE A 294 -12.96 -11.32 -11.93
CA PHE A 294 -13.21 -10.98 -10.53
C PHE A 294 -12.90 -9.52 -10.23
N ALA A 295 -11.82 -8.98 -10.81
CA ALA A 295 -11.48 -7.56 -10.63
C ALA A 295 -12.49 -6.66 -11.34
N GLN A 296 -12.89 -7.02 -12.57
CA GLN A 296 -13.94 -6.31 -13.32
C GLN A 296 -15.28 -6.33 -12.57
N TRP A 297 -15.63 -7.45 -11.93
CA TRP A 297 -16.82 -7.56 -11.08
C TRP A 297 -16.75 -6.65 -9.85
N ILE A 298 -15.59 -6.54 -9.19
CA ILE A 298 -15.38 -5.59 -8.09
C ILE A 298 -15.46 -4.14 -8.59
N GLN A 299 -14.87 -3.82 -9.73
CA GLN A 299 -15.01 -2.48 -10.36
C GLN A 299 -16.48 -2.13 -10.57
N ASN A 300 -17.26 -3.05 -11.14
CA ASN A 300 -18.69 -2.84 -11.37
C ASN A 300 -19.47 -2.67 -10.04
N THR A 301 -19.15 -3.46 -9.02
CA THR A 301 -19.78 -3.35 -7.70
C THR A 301 -19.52 -1.98 -7.06
N HIS A 302 -18.30 -1.45 -7.18
CA HIS A 302 -17.96 -0.12 -6.67
C HIS A 302 -18.55 1.01 -7.52
N PHE A 303 -18.58 0.85 -8.84
CA PHE A 303 -19.18 1.81 -9.76
C PHE A 303 -20.69 1.97 -9.52
N LEU A 304 -21.39 0.86 -9.31
CA LEU A 304 -22.82 0.83 -9.02
C LEU A 304 -23.17 1.05 -7.55
N ALA A 305 -22.18 1.27 -6.67
CA ALA A 305 -22.43 1.46 -5.25
C ALA A 305 -23.33 2.68 -4.97
N PRO A 306 -23.12 3.86 -5.57
CA PRO A 306 -24.05 4.98 -5.46
C PRO A 306 -25.46 4.54 -5.90
N GLN A 307 -26.48 4.91 -5.12
CA GLN A 307 -27.90 4.54 -5.34
C GLN A 307 -28.28 3.06 -5.13
N LEU A 308 -27.33 2.14 -4.92
CA LEU A 308 -27.62 0.73 -4.57
C LEU A 308 -27.15 0.37 -3.16
N THR A 309 -25.83 0.21 -2.98
CA THR A 309 -25.23 -0.23 -1.71
C THR A 309 -24.71 0.93 -0.86
N ALA A 310 -24.57 2.12 -1.45
CA ALA A 310 -24.29 3.38 -0.78
C ALA A 310 -25.27 4.48 -1.24
N PRO A 311 -26.55 4.43 -0.83
CA PRO A 311 -27.60 5.34 -1.32
C PRO A 311 -27.33 6.84 -1.12
N ASN A 312 -26.60 7.19 -0.05
CA ASN A 312 -26.30 8.59 0.28
C ASN A 312 -25.02 9.13 -0.40
N ALA A 313 -24.24 8.29 -1.08
CA ALA A 313 -23.10 8.72 -1.87
C ALA A 313 -23.56 9.24 -3.23
N LEU A 314 -22.99 10.36 -3.69
CA LEU A 314 -23.32 10.93 -5.00
C LEU A 314 -22.47 10.34 -6.13
N ALA A 315 -21.21 9.99 -5.83
CA ALA A 315 -20.29 9.36 -6.75
C ALA A 315 -19.58 8.15 -6.12
N ALA A 316 -18.99 7.30 -6.97
CA ALA A 316 -18.21 6.16 -6.53
C ALA A 316 -16.95 6.60 -5.75
N THR A 317 -16.36 5.67 -4.99
CA THR A 317 -15.17 5.93 -4.15
C THR A 317 -13.98 6.48 -4.94
N SER A 318 -13.82 6.05 -6.19
CA SER A 318 -12.81 6.53 -7.13
C SER A 318 -13.37 6.48 -8.55
N LEU A 319 -12.83 7.32 -9.43
CA LEU A 319 -13.15 7.30 -10.87
C LEU A 319 -12.44 6.16 -11.62
N THR A 320 -11.51 5.44 -10.98
CA THR A 320 -10.82 4.30 -11.60
C THR A 320 -11.75 3.11 -11.84
N TRP A 321 -12.85 3.00 -11.09
CA TRP A 321 -13.83 1.91 -11.20
C TRP A 321 -14.73 2.03 -12.43
N GLY A 322 -14.94 3.25 -12.94
CA GLY A 322 -15.91 3.56 -13.99
C GLY A 322 -16.38 5.03 -13.91
N GLY A 323 -17.15 5.46 -14.90
CA GLY A 323 -17.72 6.81 -14.99
C GLY A 323 -16.97 7.75 -15.94
N ASP A 324 -17.24 9.04 -15.83
CA ASP A 324 -16.66 10.07 -16.69
C ASP A 324 -15.23 10.43 -16.26
N LEU A 325 -14.41 10.81 -17.24
CA LEU A 325 -13.08 11.35 -16.98
C LEU A 325 -13.16 12.73 -16.31
N VAL A 326 -12.25 13.01 -15.40
CA VAL A 326 -12.04 14.36 -14.85
C VAL A 326 -10.75 14.94 -15.42
N ALA A 327 -10.84 16.14 -15.98
CA ALA A 327 -9.73 16.86 -16.56
C ALA A 327 -9.52 18.21 -15.87
N VAL A 328 -8.27 18.57 -15.62
CA VAL A 328 -7.88 19.85 -15.04
C VAL A 328 -6.72 20.43 -15.85
N GLY A 329 -6.83 21.68 -16.29
CA GLY A 329 -5.77 22.35 -17.07
C GLY A 329 -5.39 21.62 -18.36
N GLY A 330 -6.35 20.96 -19.02
CA GLY A 330 -6.11 20.20 -20.26
C GLY A 330 -5.41 18.85 -20.07
N LYS A 331 -5.22 18.39 -18.83
CA LYS A 331 -4.67 17.09 -18.47
C LYS A 331 -5.73 16.20 -17.82
N VAL A 332 -5.62 14.89 -17.99
CA VAL A 332 -6.46 13.92 -17.27
C VAL A 332 -6.04 13.89 -15.80
N ALA A 333 -6.93 14.25 -14.90
CA ALA A 333 -6.72 14.06 -13.46
C ALA A 333 -6.96 12.59 -13.09
N MET A 334 -8.09 12.03 -13.51
CA MET A 334 -8.38 10.59 -13.36
C MET A 334 -9.43 10.15 -14.39
N MET A 335 -9.36 8.89 -14.78
CA MET A 335 -10.35 8.23 -15.63
C MET A 335 -10.45 6.73 -15.29
N PRO A 336 -11.46 6.01 -15.78
CA PRO A 336 -11.59 4.58 -15.55
C PRO A 336 -10.34 3.81 -16.02
N ILE A 337 -9.85 2.90 -15.18
CA ILE A 337 -8.70 2.06 -15.50
C ILE A 337 -9.24 0.70 -15.96
N SER A 338 -9.22 0.47 -17.27
CA SER A 338 -9.62 -0.81 -17.85
C SER A 338 -8.64 -1.92 -17.45
N LEU A 339 -9.17 -3.11 -17.19
CA LEU A 339 -8.38 -4.29 -16.83
C LEU A 339 -8.58 -5.39 -17.88
N GLY A 340 -7.55 -5.70 -18.65
CA GLY A 340 -7.55 -6.73 -19.70
C GLY A 340 -6.59 -7.88 -19.42
N THR A 341 -6.22 -8.60 -20.48
CA THR A 341 -5.33 -9.77 -20.40
C THR A 341 -3.92 -9.38 -19.92
N SER A 342 -3.38 -8.24 -20.36
CA SER A 342 -2.08 -7.76 -19.88
C SER A 342 -2.09 -7.44 -18.38
N ASP A 343 -3.19 -6.88 -17.87
CA ASP A 343 -3.38 -6.64 -16.43
C ASP A 343 -3.45 -7.97 -15.67
N PHE A 344 -4.19 -8.97 -16.18
CA PHE A 344 -4.22 -10.30 -15.58
C PHE A 344 -2.81 -10.92 -15.46
N MET A 345 -2.03 -10.87 -16.53
CA MET A 345 -0.68 -11.45 -16.57
C MET A 345 0.24 -10.78 -15.53
N VAL A 346 0.30 -9.45 -15.50
CA VAL A 346 1.21 -8.73 -14.60
C VAL A 346 0.81 -8.87 -13.13
N HIS A 347 -0.50 -8.94 -12.81
CA HIS A 347 -0.95 -9.20 -11.44
C HIS A 347 -0.54 -10.59 -10.94
N HIS A 348 -0.49 -11.60 -11.82
CA HIS A 348 0.02 -12.92 -11.44
C HIS A 348 1.55 -12.93 -11.28
N VAL A 349 2.29 -12.05 -11.98
CA VAL A 349 3.72 -11.82 -11.72
C VAL A 349 3.93 -11.13 -10.36
N HIS A 350 3.08 -10.17 -9.98
CA HIS A 350 3.11 -9.59 -8.62
C HIS A 350 2.86 -10.67 -7.58
N ALA A 351 1.82 -11.50 -7.75
CA ALA A 351 1.55 -12.61 -6.86
C ALA A 351 2.76 -13.54 -6.75
N PHE A 352 3.32 -13.98 -7.87
CA PHE A 352 4.52 -14.82 -7.90
C PHE A 352 5.67 -14.23 -7.09
N THR A 353 6.07 -12.99 -7.39
CA THR A 353 7.23 -12.33 -6.77
C THR A 353 7.03 -12.06 -5.28
N ILE A 354 5.81 -11.70 -4.85
CA ILE A 354 5.45 -11.58 -3.43
C ILE A 354 5.53 -12.94 -2.73
N HIS A 355 4.96 -14.00 -3.31
CA HIS A 355 4.98 -15.33 -2.70
C HIS A 355 6.40 -15.88 -2.54
N VAL A 356 7.29 -15.63 -3.50
CA VAL A 356 8.71 -16.02 -3.36
C VAL A 356 9.41 -15.21 -2.27
N THR A 357 9.12 -13.90 -2.17
CA THR A 357 9.65 -13.07 -1.07
C THR A 357 9.19 -13.62 0.30
N VAL A 358 7.91 -13.96 0.43
CA VAL A 358 7.35 -14.58 1.64
C VAL A 358 7.98 -15.94 1.89
N LEU A 359 8.17 -16.79 0.88
CA LEU A 359 8.82 -18.09 1.01
C LEU A 359 10.20 -17.97 1.65
N ILE A 360 11.00 -17.03 1.17
CA ILE A 360 12.37 -16.81 1.65
C ILE A 360 12.35 -16.33 3.11
N LEU A 361 11.58 -15.27 3.39
CA LEU A 361 11.53 -14.68 4.73
C LEU A 361 10.92 -15.65 5.75
N LEU A 362 9.80 -16.29 5.43
CA LEU A 362 9.13 -17.23 6.33
C LEU A 362 10.00 -18.47 6.59
N LYS A 363 10.69 -19.00 5.57
CA LYS A 363 11.67 -20.07 5.76
C LYS A 363 12.81 -19.62 6.68
N GLY A 364 13.29 -18.40 6.53
CA GLY A 364 14.30 -17.81 7.42
C GLY A 364 13.86 -17.79 8.87
N VAL A 365 12.62 -17.39 9.14
CA VAL A 365 12.03 -17.36 10.50
C VAL A 365 11.83 -18.77 11.06
N LEU A 366 11.14 -19.65 10.33
CA LEU A 366 10.75 -20.97 10.83
C LEU A 366 11.94 -21.94 11.02
N PHE A 367 13.02 -21.74 10.28
CA PHE A 367 14.24 -22.56 10.35
C PHE A 367 15.43 -21.84 11.00
N ALA A 368 15.17 -20.72 11.70
CA ALA A 368 16.19 -19.95 12.40
C ALA A 368 16.83 -20.76 13.55
N ARG A 369 16.02 -21.48 14.32
CA ARG A 369 16.49 -22.21 15.52
C ARG A 369 17.10 -23.58 15.21
N SER A 370 16.56 -24.27 14.22
CA SER A 370 16.99 -25.62 13.84
C SER A 370 16.53 -25.97 12.44
N SER A 371 17.23 -26.90 11.79
CA SER A 371 16.78 -27.60 10.58
C SER A 371 17.18 -29.06 10.65
N ARG A 372 16.74 -29.87 9.68
CA ARG A 372 17.21 -31.26 9.54
C ARG A 372 18.73 -31.34 9.30
N LEU A 373 19.32 -30.30 8.70
CA LEU A 373 20.75 -30.26 8.36
C LEU A 373 21.61 -29.78 9.53
N ILE A 374 21.13 -28.78 10.28
CA ILE A 374 21.84 -28.16 11.42
C ILE A 374 20.85 -28.10 12.59
N PRO A 375 20.84 -29.13 13.47
CA PRO A 375 19.88 -29.22 14.58
C PRO A 375 20.05 -28.11 15.63
N ASP A 376 21.27 -27.65 15.85
CA ASP A 376 21.68 -26.72 16.90
C ASP A 376 21.91 -25.28 16.38
N LYS A 377 21.29 -24.93 15.25
CA LYS A 377 21.48 -23.65 14.57
C LYS A 377 21.29 -22.41 15.47
N ALA A 378 20.38 -22.49 16.46
CA ALA A 378 20.17 -21.43 17.43
C ALA A 378 21.46 -21.01 18.16
N ASN A 379 22.39 -21.95 18.41
CA ASN A 379 23.67 -21.70 19.10
C ASN A 379 24.65 -20.90 18.23
N LEU A 380 24.52 -20.96 16.91
CA LEU A 380 25.32 -20.17 15.96
C LEU A 380 24.82 -18.72 15.87
N GLY A 381 23.63 -18.44 16.41
CA GLY A 381 23.02 -17.11 16.44
C GLY A 381 22.28 -16.75 15.15
N PHE A 382 21.88 -15.47 15.04
CA PHE A 382 21.08 -14.99 13.92
C PHE A 382 21.90 -14.72 12.65
N ARG A 383 23.13 -14.23 12.83
CA ARG A 383 24.02 -13.77 11.75
C ARG A 383 25.35 -14.49 11.83
N PHE A 384 25.53 -15.47 10.97
CA PHE A 384 26.75 -16.26 10.79
C PHE A 384 26.81 -16.75 9.33
N PRO A 385 27.98 -16.92 8.72
CA PRO A 385 28.08 -17.18 7.27
C PRO A 385 27.72 -18.62 6.86
N CYS A 386 28.15 -19.61 7.66
CA CYS A 386 27.94 -21.04 7.43
C CYS A 386 28.28 -21.86 8.69
N ASP A 387 28.05 -23.17 8.65
CA ASP A 387 28.55 -24.19 9.59
C ASP A 387 29.61 -25.08 8.89
N GLY A 388 30.55 -24.44 8.18
CA GLY A 388 31.65 -25.08 7.46
C GLY A 388 31.27 -25.79 6.16
N PRO A 389 32.26 -26.37 5.45
CA PRO A 389 32.08 -27.01 4.15
C PRO A 389 31.53 -28.45 4.23
N GLY A 390 31.35 -28.98 5.44
CA GLY A 390 30.79 -30.32 5.65
C GLY A 390 29.34 -30.44 5.16
N ARG A 391 28.81 -31.67 5.12
CA ARG A 391 27.42 -31.97 4.70
C ARG A 391 27.05 -31.48 3.29
N GLY A 392 28.04 -31.35 2.40
CA GLY A 392 27.87 -30.84 1.03
C GLY A 392 27.95 -29.32 0.89
N GLY A 393 28.22 -28.59 1.99
CA GLY A 393 28.27 -27.13 2.04
C GLY A 393 27.06 -26.54 2.78
N THR A 394 27.31 -25.65 3.74
CA THR A 394 26.28 -25.05 4.60
C THR A 394 26.22 -23.52 4.46
N CYS A 395 26.60 -23.00 3.29
CA CYS A 395 26.56 -21.58 3.00
C CYS A 395 25.14 -21.02 3.15
N GLN A 396 25.02 -19.80 3.66
CA GLN A 396 23.77 -19.03 3.68
C GLN A 396 22.60 -19.69 4.42
N VAL A 397 22.90 -20.49 5.44
CA VAL A 397 21.89 -21.18 6.25
C VAL A 397 21.33 -20.32 7.39
N SER A 398 21.96 -19.18 7.71
CA SER A 398 21.50 -18.29 8.78
C SER A 398 20.22 -17.54 8.37
N ALA A 399 19.46 -17.08 9.36
CA ALA A 399 18.27 -16.28 9.04
C ALA A 399 18.64 -14.89 8.50
N TRP A 400 19.82 -14.35 8.86
CA TRP A 400 20.33 -13.13 8.24
C TRP A 400 20.54 -13.31 6.72
N ASP A 401 21.04 -14.47 6.28
CA ASP A 401 21.19 -14.74 4.84
C ASP A 401 19.84 -14.86 4.13
N HIS A 402 18.79 -15.32 4.82
CA HIS A 402 17.44 -15.30 4.25
C HIS A 402 16.90 -13.86 4.11
N VAL A 403 17.26 -12.95 5.02
CA VAL A 403 16.96 -11.51 4.86
C VAL A 403 17.71 -10.94 3.68
N PHE A 404 18.99 -11.27 3.53
CA PHE A 404 19.81 -10.89 2.36
C PHE A 404 19.17 -11.34 1.05
N LEU A 405 18.78 -12.62 0.92
CA LEU A 405 18.08 -13.12 -0.27
C LEU A 405 16.70 -12.47 -0.45
N GLY A 406 16.00 -12.22 0.65
CA GLY A 406 14.69 -11.55 0.67
C GLY A 406 14.74 -10.12 0.13
N LEU A 407 15.85 -9.39 0.33
CA LEU A 407 16.03 -8.05 -0.22
C LEU A 407 16.06 -8.05 -1.75
N PHE A 408 16.72 -9.03 -2.39
CA PHE A 408 16.73 -9.14 -3.86
C PHE A 408 15.35 -9.46 -4.42
N TRP A 409 14.58 -10.33 -3.75
CA TRP A 409 13.24 -10.68 -4.20
C TRP A 409 12.22 -9.57 -3.94
N MET A 410 12.35 -8.83 -2.83
CA MET A 410 11.61 -7.59 -2.61
C MET A 410 11.95 -6.56 -3.69
N TYR A 411 13.25 -6.38 -4.01
CA TYR A 411 13.66 -5.50 -5.10
C TYR A 411 13.02 -5.88 -6.43
N ASN A 412 13.06 -7.17 -6.78
CA ASN A 412 12.42 -7.67 -7.99
C ASN A 412 10.90 -7.42 -7.97
N SER A 413 10.22 -7.77 -6.88
CA SER A 413 8.77 -7.59 -6.71
C SER A 413 8.34 -6.13 -6.86
N ILE A 414 8.97 -5.22 -6.10
CA ILE A 414 8.62 -3.79 -6.11
C ILE A 414 8.94 -3.17 -7.46
N SER A 415 10.06 -3.54 -8.09
CA SER A 415 10.43 -3.03 -9.42
C SER A 415 9.38 -3.35 -10.48
N VAL A 416 8.86 -4.58 -10.52
CA VAL A 416 7.79 -4.94 -11.46
C VAL A 416 6.51 -4.15 -11.17
N VAL A 417 6.14 -3.97 -9.88
CA VAL A 417 4.93 -3.20 -9.52
C VAL A 417 5.03 -1.73 -9.96
N ILE A 418 6.19 -1.09 -9.75
CA ILE A 418 6.36 0.33 -10.14
C ILE A 418 6.50 0.49 -11.66
N PHE A 419 7.05 -0.51 -12.37
CA PHE A 419 7.05 -0.53 -13.84
C PHE A 419 5.63 -0.70 -14.39
N HIS A 420 4.86 -1.61 -13.83
CA HIS A 420 3.44 -1.76 -14.13
C HIS A 420 2.68 -0.46 -13.92
N PHE A 421 2.81 0.14 -12.75
CA PHE A 421 2.16 1.42 -12.45
C PHE A 421 2.56 2.50 -13.45
N SER A 422 3.86 2.72 -13.67
CA SER A 422 4.37 3.74 -14.58
C SER A 422 3.84 3.55 -16.00
N TRP A 423 3.89 2.32 -16.53
CA TRP A 423 3.46 2.07 -17.90
C TRP A 423 1.94 2.16 -18.03
N LYS A 424 1.19 1.53 -17.11
CA LYS A 424 -0.28 1.56 -17.14
C LYS A 424 -0.81 2.98 -17.08
N MET A 425 -0.28 3.80 -16.17
CA MET A 425 -0.71 5.19 -16.03
C MET A 425 -0.38 6.01 -17.27
N GLN A 426 0.82 5.89 -17.85
CA GLN A 426 1.18 6.65 -19.07
C GLN A 426 0.44 6.18 -20.33
N SER A 427 0.07 4.90 -20.39
CA SER A 427 -0.54 4.30 -21.57
C SER A 427 -2.06 4.49 -21.62
N ASP A 428 -2.73 4.29 -20.48
CA ASP A 428 -4.19 4.14 -20.43
C ASP A 428 -4.90 5.18 -19.55
N VAL A 429 -4.17 6.07 -18.85
CA VAL A 429 -4.76 7.04 -17.91
C VAL A 429 -4.32 8.47 -18.19
N TRP A 430 -3.04 8.76 -17.99
CA TRP A 430 -2.46 10.08 -18.15
C TRP A 430 -2.37 10.47 -19.61
N GLY A 431 -2.72 11.72 -19.88
CA GLY A 431 -2.74 12.27 -21.22
C GLY A 431 -3.20 13.72 -21.23
N THR A 432 -3.34 14.26 -22.43
CA THR A 432 -3.97 15.56 -22.66
C THR A 432 -5.41 15.37 -23.15
N VAL A 433 -6.28 16.31 -22.80
CA VAL A 433 -7.68 16.32 -23.21
C VAL A 433 -7.88 17.44 -24.21
N THR A 434 -8.36 17.09 -25.40
CA THR A 434 -8.68 18.06 -26.46
C THR A 434 -10.03 18.74 -26.21
N SER A 435 -10.34 19.81 -26.95
CA SER A 435 -11.63 20.52 -26.86
C SER A 435 -12.86 19.64 -27.15
N ASN A 436 -12.66 18.49 -27.80
CA ASN A 436 -13.72 17.52 -28.11
C ASN A 436 -13.78 16.36 -27.08
N ASN A 437 -13.17 16.52 -25.90
CA ASN A 437 -13.04 15.49 -24.86
C ASN A 437 -12.35 14.19 -25.31
N LEU A 438 -11.60 14.23 -26.41
CA LEU A 438 -10.74 13.11 -26.81
C LEU A 438 -9.44 13.17 -26.00
N VAL A 439 -9.09 12.04 -25.40
CA VAL A 439 -7.84 11.86 -24.64
C VAL A 439 -6.73 11.39 -25.58
N SER A 440 -5.59 12.09 -25.55
CA SER A 440 -4.33 11.62 -26.13
C SER A 440 -3.41 11.17 -25.00
N HIS A 441 -3.35 9.86 -24.76
CA HIS A 441 -2.47 9.27 -23.74
C HIS A 441 -0.99 9.49 -24.07
N ILE A 442 -0.14 9.51 -23.05
CA ILE A 442 1.30 9.77 -23.20
C ILE A 442 1.96 8.77 -24.16
N THR A 443 1.60 7.48 -24.06
CA THR A 443 2.14 6.42 -24.93
C THR A 443 1.10 5.80 -25.85
N GLY A 444 -0.06 6.45 -26.04
CA GLY A 444 -1.05 6.07 -27.04
C GLY A 444 -1.73 4.71 -26.84
N GLY A 445 -1.96 4.25 -25.61
CA GLY A 445 -2.68 3.00 -25.35
C GLY A 445 -1.93 1.73 -25.77
N ASN A 446 -0.59 1.78 -25.79
CA ASN A 446 0.24 0.64 -26.18
C ASN A 446 0.32 -0.51 -25.15
N PHE A 447 -0.20 -0.36 -23.93
CA PHE A 447 -0.05 -1.35 -22.87
C PHE A 447 -0.73 -2.68 -23.19
N ALA A 448 -1.97 -2.66 -23.69
CA ALA A 448 -2.75 -3.87 -23.97
C ALA A 448 -2.06 -4.79 -25.00
N GLN A 449 -1.35 -4.23 -25.98
CA GLN A 449 -0.71 -5.00 -27.06
C GLN A 449 0.76 -5.32 -26.82
N SER A 450 1.47 -4.51 -26.01
CA SER A 450 2.90 -4.68 -25.78
C SER A 450 3.20 -5.34 -24.44
N ALA A 451 2.42 -5.09 -23.39
CA ALA A 451 2.71 -5.56 -22.03
C ALA A 451 2.39 -7.05 -21.80
N ASN A 452 2.04 -7.79 -22.85
CA ASN A 452 1.84 -9.24 -22.86
C ASN A 452 3.09 -10.03 -23.31
N THR A 453 4.20 -9.35 -23.62
CA THR A 453 5.50 -9.96 -24.03
C THR A 453 6.66 -9.31 -23.29
N ILE A 454 7.73 -10.05 -22.99
CA ILE A 454 8.95 -9.45 -22.40
C ILE A 454 9.60 -8.48 -23.39
N ASN A 455 9.56 -8.79 -24.68
CA ASN A 455 10.07 -7.89 -25.70
C ASN A 455 9.33 -6.54 -25.72
N GLY A 456 8.02 -6.52 -25.45
CA GLY A 456 7.26 -5.28 -25.33
C GLY A 456 7.68 -4.44 -24.12
N TRP A 457 7.90 -5.06 -22.95
CA TRP A 457 8.47 -4.38 -21.78
C TRP A 457 9.87 -3.80 -22.06
N LEU A 458 10.69 -4.51 -22.83
CA LEU A 458 12.01 -4.01 -23.21
C LEU A 458 11.93 -2.86 -24.21
N ARG A 459 11.16 -3.01 -25.30
CA ARG A 459 11.14 -2.08 -26.43
C ARG A 459 10.29 -0.84 -26.16
N ASP A 460 9.04 -1.04 -25.76
CA ASP A 460 8.02 0.01 -25.73
C ASP A 460 7.93 0.72 -24.37
N PHE A 461 8.51 0.10 -23.33
CA PHE A 461 8.64 0.70 -22.01
C PHE A 461 10.10 1.10 -21.73
N LEU A 462 11.00 0.13 -21.46
CA LEU A 462 12.36 0.45 -21.02
C LEU A 462 13.16 1.25 -22.05
N TRP A 463 13.23 0.78 -23.29
CA TRP A 463 14.00 1.43 -24.36
C TRP A 463 13.37 2.78 -24.72
N ALA A 464 12.07 2.81 -25.06
CA ALA A 464 11.40 4.02 -25.48
C ALA A 464 11.41 5.13 -24.40
N GLN A 465 11.11 4.80 -23.15
CA GLN A 465 11.04 5.77 -22.05
C GLN A 465 12.41 6.07 -21.42
N SER A 466 13.48 5.35 -21.79
CA SER A 466 14.85 5.73 -21.42
C SER A 466 15.39 6.90 -22.25
N SER A 467 14.73 7.26 -23.36
CA SER A 467 15.18 8.32 -24.26
C SER A 467 15.39 9.67 -23.54
N GLN A 468 14.49 10.03 -22.61
CA GLN A 468 14.59 11.27 -21.85
C GLN A 468 15.82 11.31 -20.94
N VAL A 469 16.14 10.21 -20.25
CA VAL A 469 17.25 10.20 -19.28
C VAL A 469 18.62 10.20 -19.98
N ILE A 470 18.73 9.53 -21.14
CA ILE A 470 19.99 9.49 -21.91
C ILE A 470 20.22 10.74 -22.76
N GLN A 471 19.15 11.48 -23.11
CA GLN A 471 19.23 12.76 -23.84
C GLN A 471 19.17 13.98 -22.92
N SER A 472 19.24 13.81 -21.60
CA SER A 472 19.07 14.92 -20.66
C SER A 472 20.32 15.83 -20.52
N TYR A 473 21.46 15.42 -21.06
CA TYR A 473 22.72 16.17 -20.99
C TYR A 473 22.59 17.53 -21.69
N GLY A 474 23.10 18.59 -21.06
CA GLY A 474 22.93 19.96 -21.54
C GLY A 474 21.56 20.60 -21.22
N SER A 475 20.72 19.91 -20.46
CA SER A 475 19.45 20.45 -19.93
C SER A 475 19.45 20.54 -18.40
N ALA A 476 18.39 21.14 -17.83
CA ALA A 476 18.14 21.15 -16.39
C ALA A 476 17.96 19.74 -15.79
N LEU A 477 17.71 18.71 -16.63
CA LEU A 477 17.54 17.32 -16.22
C LEU A 477 18.84 16.51 -16.29
N SER A 478 19.98 17.13 -16.63
CA SER A 478 21.27 16.46 -16.80
C SER A 478 21.73 15.69 -15.54
N ALA A 479 21.39 16.17 -14.35
CA ALA A 479 21.66 15.48 -13.10
C ALA A 479 21.02 14.08 -13.04
N TYR A 480 19.82 13.89 -13.62
CA TYR A 480 19.18 12.57 -13.68
C TYR A 480 19.98 11.60 -14.56
N GLY A 481 20.55 12.07 -15.67
CA GLY A 481 21.39 11.25 -16.54
C GLY A 481 22.70 10.84 -15.85
N LEU A 482 23.30 11.76 -15.08
CA LEU A 482 24.49 11.46 -14.28
C LEU A 482 24.19 10.43 -13.18
N ILE A 483 23.10 10.60 -12.44
CA ILE A 483 22.66 9.65 -11.41
C ILE A 483 22.33 8.29 -12.03
N PHE A 484 21.71 8.26 -13.21
CA PHE A 484 21.41 7.02 -13.93
C PHE A 484 22.68 6.20 -14.22
N LEU A 485 23.72 6.82 -14.79
CA LEU A 485 25.00 6.14 -15.03
C LEU A 485 25.71 5.77 -13.71
N GLY A 486 25.69 6.67 -12.72
CA GLY A 486 26.25 6.39 -11.39
C GLY A 486 25.59 5.19 -10.72
N ALA A 487 24.26 5.06 -10.83
CA ALA A 487 23.52 3.91 -10.29
C ALA A 487 23.88 2.61 -11.01
N HIS A 488 24.03 2.62 -12.34
CA HIS A 488 24.51 1.45 -13.09
C HIS A 488 25.91 1.02 -12.64
N PHE A 489 26.81 1.99 -12.43
CA PHE A 489 28.15 1.71 -11.92
C PHE A 489 28.10 1.09 -10.52
N VAL A 490 27.35 1.67 -9.58
CA VAL A 490 27.23 1.13 -8.21
C VAL A 490 26.58 -0.25 -8.20
N TRP A 491 25.57 -0.47 -9.05
CA TRP A 491 24.95 -1.79 -9.21
C TRP A 491 25.96 -2.82 -9.72
N ALA A 492 26.69 -2.52 -10.80
CA ALA A 492 27.71 -3.41 -11.34
C ALA A 492 28.85 -3.66 -10.34
N PHE A 493 29.24 -2.63 -9.58
CA PHE A 493 30.24 -2.74 -8.52
C PHE A 493 29.79 -3.68 -7.40
N SER A 494 28.50 -3.73 -7.08
CA SER A 494 27.97 -4.66 -6.07
C SER A 494 28.18 -6.14 -6.46
N LEU A 495 28.16 -6.46 -7.77
CA LEU A 495 28.38 -7.83 -8.28
C LEU A 495 29.79 -8.36 -8.01
N MET A 496 30.74 -7.50 -7.64
CA MET A 496 32.07 -7.94 -7.21
C MET A 496 32.04 -8.60 -5.82
N PHE A 497 31.06 -8.24 -4.97
CA PHE A 497 30.94 -8.74 -3.60
C PHE A 497 29.93 -9.87 -3.43
N LEU A 498 28.97 -9.98 -4.37
CA LEU A 498 28.02 -11.08 -4.47
C LEU A 498 28.71 -12.30 -5.09
#